data_AF-A0A8T4MTY1-F1
#
_entry.id   AF-A0A8T4MTY1-F1
#
_cell.length_a   1.000
_cell.length_b   1.000
_cell.length_c   1.000
_cell.angle_alpha   90.00
_cell.angle_beta   90.00
_cell.angle_gamma   90.00
#
_symmetry.space_group_name_H-M   'P 1'
#
loop_
_entity.id
_entity.type
_entity.pdbx_description
1 polymer ?
#
loop_
_entity_poly.entity_id
_entity_poly.type
_entity_poly.pdbx_seq_one_letter_code
_entity_poly.pdbx_strand_id
1 'polypeptide(L)'
;MPNNRKKPYFRSRTISEIKDLTLSEINPQMSGLIRAIDGLDSSHSLVLSDSVIPQKFFEGQYNPARKAYKHGAYLPLEQKLTLSEVIQYSETPVRIREKSFERLRNMPESNINFLGYRFRPVSGRDKRERFVPFVWLVEGAKLFAYACQKTIKGIEVKIYDKAERVKTEGASAVLSVPSRTSGASRYEFRMDHIPMISNQNNLATILSLSSSAPVEGSSKRYQMRHKDFDIRYTYENEREESDRMVFGPHDIAGYFGIIKRLVDEAKTSNPPKYPIPFIMCPFSISSQHQMEFYKRLENNVLVKDNSLKSKNKLRKLNLAEKSILLGRSLGIFGNDDFAFNKPNRDGRLDTYNSWNWNNSD
;
A
#
# COMPACT_ATOMS: atom_id res chain seq x y z
N MET A 1 -5.98 25.89 14.73
CA MET A 1 -5.35 24.69 14.13
C MET A 1 -4.98 25.02 12.70
N PRO A 2 -3.77 24.68 12.20
CA PRO A 2 -3.45 24.90 10.80
C PRO A 2 -4.49 24.18 9.93
N ASN A 3 -5.05 24.89 8.96
CA ASN A 3 -6.01 24.34 8.00
C ASN A 3 -5.45 23.02 7.42
N ASN A 4 -6.02 21.89 7.80
CA ASN A 4 -5.61 20.53 7.38
C ASN A 4 -6.01 20.27 5.91
N ARG A 5 -5.64 21.17 5.00
CA ARG A 5 -5.98 21.10 3.58
C ARG A 5 -4.98 20.19 2.87
N LYS A 6 -5.49 19.17 2.19
CA LYS A 6 -4.67 18.34 1.28
C LYS A 6 -4.08 19.20 0.17
N LYS A 7 -2.82 18.93 -0.19
CA LYS A 7 -2.17 19.55 -1.36
C LYS A 7 -2.94 19.19 -2.64
N PRO A 8 -2.96 20.05 -3.67
CA PRO A 8 -3.73 19.83 -4.90
C PRO A 8 -3.51 18.45 -5.54
N TYR A 9 -2.26 17.97 -5.59
CA TYR A 9 -1.89 16.65 -6.13
C TYR A 9 -2.62 15.47 -5.46
N PHE A 10 -3.00 15.60 -4.18
CA PHE A 10 -3.68 14.54 -3.40
C PHE A 10 -5.19 14.78 -3.23
N ARG A 11 -5.76 15.78 -3.91
CA ARG A 11 -7.20 15.99 -3.89
C ARG A 11 -7.91 14.92 -4.73
N SER A 12 -9.15 14.65 -4.36
CA SER A 12 -10.10 13.84 -5.13
C SER A 12 -11.44 14.57 -5.16
N ARG A 13 -12.27 14.29 -6.16
CA ARG A 13 -13.60 14.89 -6.34
C ARG A 13 -14.43 14.77 -5.07
N THR A 14 -15.12 15.82 -4.66
CA THR A 14 -16.06 15.81 -3.54
C THR A 14 -17.28 14.93 -3.85
N ILE A 15 -18.09 14.61 -2.84
CA ILE A 15 -19.33 13.84 -3.06
C ILE A 15 -20.25 14.56 -4.05
N SER A 16 -20.34 15.88 -3.97
CA SER A 16 -21.14 16.68 -4.92
C SER A 16 -20.59 16.57 -6.34
N GLU A 17 -19.29 16.78 -6.54
CA GLU A 17 -18.66 16.67 -7.87
C GLU A 17 -18.82 15.27 -8.49
N ILE A 18 -18.90 14.19 -7.69
CA ILE A 18 -19.15 12.83 -8.21
C ILE A 18 -20.63 12.64 -8.59
N LYS A 19 -21.55 13.25 -7.84
CA LYS A 19 -22.99 13.18 -8.12
C LYS A 19 -23.41 13.94 -9.37
N ASP A 20 -22.65 14.96 -9.75
CA ASP A 20 -22.92 15.77 -10.94
C ASP A 20 -22.51 15.05 -12.24
N LEU A 21 -21.89 13.87 -12.13
CA LEU A 21 -21.56 12.97 -13.24
C LEU A 21 -22.75 12.09 -13.61
N THR A 22 -22.69 11.45 -14.79
CA THR A 22 -23.69 10.47 -15.23
C THR A 22 -23.68 9.26 -14.30
N LEU A 23 -24.71 9.15 -13.45
CA LEU A 23 -24.76 8.20 -12.34
C LEU A 23 -25.42 6.88 -12.76
N SER A 24 -24.74 5.79 -12.45
CA SER A 24 -25.28 4.43 -12.50
C SER A 24 -25.23 3.78 -11.11
N GLU A 25 -26.08 2.79 -10.85
CA GLU A 25 -26.11 2.05 -9.57
C GLU A 25 -25.87 0.55 -9.83
N ILE A 26 -25.08 -0.09 -8.97
CA ILE A 26 -24.80 -1.53 -9.05
C ILE A 26 -24.80 -2.17 -7.66
N ASN A 27 -25.24 -3.43 -7.59
CA ASN A 27 -25.10 -4.22 -6.37
C ASN A 27 -23.65 -4.75 -6.26
N PRO A 28 -22.94 -4.48 -5.15
CA PRO A 28 -21.55 -4.88 -4.96
C PRO A 28 -21.31 -6.40 -4.89
N GLN A 29 -22.37 -7.21 -4.77
CA GLN A 29 -22.29 -8.67 -4.74
C GLN A 29 -22.44 -9.31 -6.13
N MET A 30 -22.82 -8.53 -7.15
CA MET A 30 -22.91 -9.01 -8.53
C MET A 30 -21.53 -9.21 -9.15
N SER A 31 -21.44 -10.19 -10.07
CA SER A 31 -20.25 -10.36 -10.90
C SER A 31 -20.06 -9.17 -11.84
N GLY A 32 -18.80 -8.83 -12.13
CA GLY A 32 -18.48 -7.76 -13.07
C GLY A 32 -18.42 -6.37 -12.44
N LEU A 33 -18.55 -6.24 -11.11
CA LEU A 33 -18.37 -4.97 -10.40
C LEU A 33 -17.02 -4.35 -10.71
N ILE A 34 -15.94 -5.14 -10.68
CA ILE A 34 -14.59 -4.66 -10.99
C ILE A 34 -14.51 -4.12 -12.42
N ARG A 35 -15.08 -4.82 -13.40
CA ARG A 35 -15.06 -4.36 -14.80
C ARG A 35 -15.93 -3.11 -14.99
N ALA A 36 -17.06 -3.01 -14.28
CA ALA A 36 -17.90 -1.82 -14.29
C ALA A 36 -17.16 -0.61 -13.72
N ILE A 37 -16.43 -0.77 -12.61
CA ILE A 37 -15.60 0.31 -12.05
C ILE A 37 -14.46 0.66 -13.01
N ASP A 38 -13.79 -0.34 -13.59
CA ASP A 38 -12.64 -0.11 -14.46
C ASP A 38 -13.02 0.60 -15.78
N GLY A 39 -14.23 0.35 -16.28
CA GLY A 39 -14.78 1.03 -17.45
C GLY A 39 -15.24 2.48 -17.21
N LEU A 40 -15.16 3.00 -15.98
CA LEU A 40 -15.56 4.39 -15.70
C LEU A 40 -14.55 5.39 -16.30
N ASP A 41 -15.09 6.38 -17.01
CA ASP A 41 -14.35 7.55 -17.49
C ASP A 41 -14.53 8.76 -16.56
N SER A 42 -14.08 9.94 -17.00
CA SER A 42 -14.16 11.17 -16.22
C SER A 42 -15.58 11.75 -16.07
N SER A 43 -16.54 11.29 -16.87
CA SER A 43 -17.92 11.80 -16.95
C SER A 43 -18.96 10.88 -16.31
N HIS A 44 -18.59 9.65 -15.97
CA HIS A 44 -19.49 8.67 -15.36
C HIS A 44 -19.19 8.43 -13.87
N SER A 45 -20.22 8.15 -13.09
CA SER A 45 -20.09 7.69 -11.70
C SER A 45 -20.88 6.41 -11.44
N LEU A 46 -20.47 5.70 -10.40
CA LEU A 46 -21.07 4.45 -9.96
C LEU A 46 -21.40 4.54 -8.48
N VAL A 47 -22.65 4.25 -8.13
CA VAL A 47 -23.11 4.09 -6.76
C VAL A 47 -23.19 2.60 -6.46
N LEU A 48 -22.48 2.17 -5.43
CA LEU A 48 -22.69 0.85 -4.85
C LEU A 48 -23.95 0.91 -3.99
N SER A 49 -24.94 0.08 -4.31
CA SER A 49 -26.22 0.06 -3.60
C SER A 49 -26.09 -0.41 -2.15
N ASP A 50 -24.98 -1.08 -1.83
CA ASP A 50 -24.59 -1.52 -0.49
C ASP A 50 -23.06 -1.46 -0.32
N SER A 51 -22.60 -1.76 0.88
CA SER A 51 -21.19 -1.89 1.25
C SER A 51 -20.55 -3.16 0.69
N VAL A 52 -19.26 -3.08 0.33
CA VAL A 52 -18.43 -4.28 0.03
C VAL A 52 -17.83 -4.91 1.30
N ILE A 53 -18.06 -4.31 2.47
CA ILE A 53 -17.61 -4.88 3.74
C ILE A 53 -18.35 -6.20 4.00
N PRO A 54 -17.66 -7.29 4.39
CA PRO A 54 -18.32 -8.55 4.71
C PRO A 54 -19.33 -8.44 5.86
N GLN A 55 -20.47 -9.14 5.74
CA GLN A 55 -21.60 -9.05 6.67
C GLN A 55 -21.22 -9.29 8.14
N LYS A 56 -20.28 -10.21 8.41
CA LYS A 56 -19.78 -10.51 9.76
C LYS A 56 -19.24 -9.30 10.53
N PHE A 57 -18.90 -8.20 9.86
CA PHE A 57 -18.44 -6.97 10.51
C PHE A 57 -19.56 -6.02 10.91
N PHE A 58 -20.79 -6.25 10.45
CA PHE A 58 -21.97 -5.45 10.80
C PHE A 58 -22.61 -5.88 12.13
N GLU A 59 -22.18 -7.00 12.70
CA GLU A 59 -22.60 -7.45 14.02
C GLU A 59 -21.99 -6.58 15.13
N GLY A 60 -22.86 -6.03 15.99
CA GLY A 60 -22.51 -5.25 17.18
C GLY A 60 -22.68 -3.74 17.04
N GLN A 61 -22.21 -2.98 18.05
CA GLN A 61 -22.38 -1.52 18.13
C GLN A 61 -21.28 -0.71 17.42
N TYR A 62 -20.29 -1.37 16.83
CA TYR A 62 -19.11 -0.71 16.27
C TYR A 62 -19.27 -0.35 14.80
N ASN A 63 -18.56 0.70 14.35
CA ASN A 63 -18.49 1.04 12.93
C ASN A 63 -17.93 -0.14 12.11
N PRO A 64 -18.72 -0.74 11.20
CA PRO A 64 -18.33 -1.97 10.49
C PRO A 64 -17.08 -1.81 9.65
N ALA A 65 -16.91 -0.64 9.01
CA ALA A 65 -15.73 -0.35 8.20
C ALA A 65 -14.45 -0.27 9.05
N ARG A 66 -14.52 0.33 10.24
CA ARG A 66 -13.39 0.37 11.18
C ARG A 66 -13.05 -1.02 11.71
N LYS A 67 -14.06 -1.81 12.06
CA LYS A 67 -13.90 -3.20 12.51
C LYS A 67 -13.28 -4.05 11.41
N ALA A 68 -13.78 -3.93 10.17
CA ALA A 68 -13.22 -4.61 9.01
C ALA A 68 -11.78 -4.18 8.74
N TYR A 69 -11.45 -2.89 8.71
CA TYR A 69 -10.06 -2.45 8.51
C TYR A 69 -9.11 -3.00 9.60
N LYS A 70 -9.61 -3.04 10.85
CA LYS A 70 -8.84 -3.56 11.98
C LYS A 70 -8.77 -5.07 12.02
N HIS A 71 -9.78 -5.85 11.66
CA HIS A 71 -9.83 -7.31 11.89
C HIS A 71 -10.10 -8.13 10.60
N GLY A 72 -10.07 -7.46 9.45
CA GLY A 72 -10.28 -8.04 8.13
C GLY A 72 -9.14 -8.98 7.74
N ALA A 73 -9.44 -9.87 6.79
CA ALA A 73 -8.50 -10.86 6.32
C ALA A 73 -7.37 -10.21 5.50
N TYR A 74 -6.17 -10.75 5.67
CA TYR A 74 -5.01 -10.48 4.82
C TYR A 74 -4.55 -11.80 4.22
N LEU A 75 -4.21 -11.78 2.93
CA LEU A 75 -3.71 -12.95 2.22
C LEU A 75 -2.34 -13.35 2.82
N PRO A 76 -2.20 -14.52 3.45
CA PRO A 76 -0.90 -14.99 3.89
C PRO A 76 -0.04 -15.31 2.65
N LEU A 77 1.14 -14.72 2.59
CA LEU A 77 2.10 -15.07 1.55
C LEU A 77 2.67 -16.48 1.79
N GLU A 78 2.80 -17.27 0.73
CA GLU A 78 3.34 -18.63 0.75
C GLU A 78 4.87 -18.66 0.88
N GLN A 79 5.40 -17.86 1.81
CA GLN A 79 6.80 -17.87 2.16
C GLN A 79 7.18 -19.12 2.97
N LYS A 80 8.46 -19.47 2.95
CA LYS A 80 9.03 -20.43 3.88
C LYS A 80 9.05 -19.85 5.31
N LEU A 81 8.97 -20.73 6.31
CA LEU A 81 8.74 -20.34 7.71
C LEU A 81 10.00 -20.40 8.56
N THR A 82 11.03 -21.10 8.07
CA THR A 82 12.32 -21.22 8.76
C THR A 82 13.45 -20.54 7.97
N LEU A 83 14.50 -20.16 8.69
CA LEU A 83 15.69 -19.56 8.08
C LEU A 83 16.38 -20.53 7.11
N SER A 84 16.47 -21.82 7.47
CA SER A 84 17.09 -22.85 6.64
C SER A 84 16.36 -23.03 5.31
N GLU A 85 15.03 -23.10 5.32
CA GLU A 85 14.24 -23.19 4.09
C GLU A 85 14.37 -21.92 3.23
N VAL A 86 14.36 -20.72 3.84
CA VAL A 86 14.52 -19.47 3.10
C VAL A 86 15.88 -19.40 2.38
N ILE A 87 16.94 -19.86 3.03
CA ILE A 87 18.29 -19.93 2.45
C ILE A 87 18.34 -20.94 1.30
N GLN A 88 17.68 -22.09 1.44
CA GLN A 88 17.70 -23.15 0.44
C GLN A 88 16.93 -22.79 -0.84
N TYR A 89 15.75 -22.18 -0.73
CA TYR A 89 14.82 -22.05 -1.86
C TYR A 89 15.02 -20.79 -2.71
N SER A 90 15.92 -19.86 -2.34
CA SER A 90 16.35 -18.69 -3.14
C SER A 90 15.23 -17.92 -3.89
N GLU A 91 14.02 -17.88 -3.33
CA GLU A 91 12.89 -17.18 -3.95
C GLU A 91 13.01 -15.66 -3.74
N THR A 92 12.46 -14.88 -4.67
CA THR A 92 12.32 -13.44 -4.48
C THR A 92 10.93 -13.11 -3.91
N PRO A 93 10.78 -11.99 -3.17
CA PRO A 93 9.47 -11.56 -2.71
C PRO A 93 8.43 -11.37 -3.83
N VAL A 94 8.87 -11.00 -5.03
CA VAL A 94 8.00 -10.90 -6.22
C VAL A 94 7.37 -12.26 -6.54
N ARG A 95 8.19 -13.33 -6.59
CA ARG A 95 7.71 -14.67 -6.93
C ARG A 95 6.78 -15.24 -5.85
N ILE A 96 7.09 -14.99 -4.58
CA ILE A 96 6.23 -15.38 -3.45
C ILE A 96 4.84 -14.72 -3.57
N ARG A 97 4.81 -13.42 -3.87
CA ARG A 97 3.55 -12.68 -4.08
C ARG A 97 2.77 -13.22 -5.27
N GLU A 98 3.42 -13.40 -6.41
CA GLU A 98 2.79 -13.91 -7.64
C GLU A 98 2.06 -15.23 -7.40
N LYS A 99 2.75 -16.21 -6.78
CA LYS A 99 2.15 -17.51 -6.40
C LYS A 99 0.94 -17.34 -5.49
N SER A 100 1.06 -16.48 -4.49
CA SER A 100 0.00 -16.24 -3.51
C SER A 100 -1.22 -15.54 -4.14
N PHE A 101 -0.97 -14.59 -5.05
CA PHE A 101 -2.02 -13.81 -5.73
C PHE A 101 -2.79 -14.65 -6.75
N GLU A 102 -2.17 -15.67 -7.36
CA GLU A 102 -2.85 -16.57 -8.29
C GLU A 102 -4.07 -17.25 -7.64
N ARG A 103 -4.02 -17.49 -6.33
CA ARG A 103 -5.16 -18.04 -5.58
C ARG A 103 -6.41 -17.18 -5.64
N LEU A 104 -6.27 -15.87 -5.78
CA LEU A 104 -7.40 -14.95 -5.89
C LEU A 104 -8.15 -15.14 -7.21
N ARG A 105 -7.47 -15.57 -8.28
CA ARG A 105 -8.10 -15.79 -9.60
C ARG A 105 -9.08 -16.96 -9.60
N ASN A 106 -8.89 -17.91 -8.69
CA ASN A 106 -9.74 -19.07 -8.53
C ASN A 106 -10.91 -18.83 -7.56
N MET A 107 -11.06 -17.59 -7.05
CA MET A 107 -12.15 -17.22 -6.14
C MET A 107 -13.22 -16.42 -6.90
N PRO A 108 -14.51 -16.62 -6.59
CA PRO A 108 -15.55 -15.71 -7.05
C PRO A 108 -15.26 -14.27 -6.60
N GLU A 109 -15.51 -13.29 -7.48
CA GLU A 109 -15.21 -11.87 -7.25
C GLU A 109 -15.73 -11.35 -5.90
N SER A 110 -16.99 -11.67 -5.56
CA SER A 110 -17.63 -11.28 -4.30
C SER A 110 -17.00 -11.90 -3.04
N ASN A 111 -16.28 -13.02 -3.19
CA ASN A 111 -15.62 -13.73 -2.10
C ASN A 111 -14.21 -13.21 -1.82
N ILE A 112 -13.61 -12.43 -2.73
CA ILE A 112 -12.30 -11.83 -2.52
C ILE A 112 -12.45 -10.62 -1.58
N ASN A 113 -12.26 -10.86 -0.29
CA ASN A 113 -12.46 -9.88 0.78
C ASN A 113 -11.17 -9.61 1.57
N PHE A 114 -10.02 -9.68 0.88
CA PHE A 114 -8.71 -9.41 1.47
C PHE A 114 -8.37 -7.93 1.45
N LEU A 115 -7.85 -7.42 2.56
CA LEU A 115 -7.44 -6.02 2.68
C LEU A 115 -6.05 -5.72 2.11
N GLY A 116 -5.28 -6.77 1.89
CA GLY A 116 -3.86 -6.75 1.58
C GLY A 116 -3.26 -8.13 1.73
N TYR A 117 -1.93 -8.18 1.85
CA TYR A 117 -1.21 -9.40 2.16
C TYR A 117 -0.40 -9.27 3.44
N ARG A 118 0.00 -10.41 4.01
CA ARG A 118 0.84 -10.48 5.20
C ARG A 118 1.96 -11.50 5.05
N PHE A 119 3.06 -11.23 5.74
CA PHE A 119 4.27 -12.06 5.75
C PHE A 119 4.96 -11.94 7.12
N ARG A 120 5.86 -12.87 7.46
CA ARG A 120 6.47 -12.96 8.80
C ARG A 120 8.00 -13.01 8.73
N PRO A 121 8.71 -12.34 9.66
CA PRO A 121 10.15 -12.54 9.83
C PRO A 121 10.50 -13.99 10.15
N VAL A 122 11.48 -14.55 9.44
CA VAL A 122 12.00 -15.91 9.68
C VAL A 122 13.23 -15.92 10.60
N SER A 123 13.81 -14.75 10.87
CA SER A 123 15.01 -14.59 11.69
C SER A 123 14.81 -13.50 12.74
N GLY A 124 15.77 -13.33 13.66
CA GLY A 124 15.72 -12.28 14.68
C GLY A 124 14.68 -12.50 15.80
N ARG A 125 14.64 -11.54 16.73
CA ARG A 125 13.74 -11.54 17.90
C ARG A 125 12.33 -11.04 17.58
N ASP A 126 12.19 -10.13 16.61
CA ASP A 126 10.89 -9.62 16.17
C ASP A 126 10.17 -10.72 15.35
N LYS A 127 9.07 -11.24 15.89
CA LYS A 127 8.23 -12.25 15.24
C LYS A 127 6.90 -11.70 14.75
N ARG A 128 6.68 -10.38 14.87
CA ARG A 128 5.41 -9.74 14.51
C ARG A 128 5.15 -9.88 13.02
N GLU A 129 3.92 -10.16 12.67
CA GLU A 129 3.53 -10.21 11.27
C GLU A 129 3.60 -8.83 10.62
N ARG A 130 4.00 -8.81 9.36
CA ARG A 130 4.07 -7.63 8.50
C ARG A 130 2.84 -7.58 7.63
N PHE A 131 2.09 -6.48 7.70
CA PHE A 131 0.86 -6.29 6.96
C PHE A 131 1.04 -5.19 5.92
N VAL A 132 0.60 -5.47 4.69
CA VAL A 132 0.66 -4.53 3.57
C VAL A 132 -0.74 -4.40 2.96
N PRO A 133 -1.53 -3.40 3.39
CA PRO A 133 -2.82 -3.13 2.79
C PRO A 133 -2.69 -2.72 1.31
N PHE A 134 -3.56 -3.26 0.44
CA PHE A 134 -3.53 -2.95 -1.00
C PHE A 134 -3.70 -1.45 -1.26
N VAL A 135 -4.58 -0.78 -0.50
CA VAL A 135 -4.76 0.68 -0.61
C VAL A 135 -3.46 1.45 -0.32
N TRP A 136 -2.59 0.97 0.57
CA TRP A 136 -1.34 1.62 0.92
C TRP A 136 -0.24 1.46 -0.11
N LEU A 137 -0.28 0.41 -0.94
CA LEU A 137 0.65 0.24 -2.06
C LEU A 137 0.47 1.36 -3.08
N VAL A 138 -0.77 1.57 -3.52
CA VAL A 138 -1.13 2.62 -4.47
C VAL A 138 -0.89 4.01 -3.87
N GLU A 139 -1.26 4.20 -2.62
CA GLU A 139 -1.07 5.46 -1.91
C GLU A 139 0.43 5.77 -1.68
N GLY A 140 1.26 4.75 -1.45
CA GLY A 140 2.71 4.88 -1.36
C GLY A 140 3.34 5.22 -2.71
N ALA A 141 2.94 4.52 -3.78
CA ALA A 141 3.34 4.82 -5.14
C ALA A 141 2.96 6.26 -5.55
N LYS A 142 1.74 6.71 -5.25
CA LYS A 142 1.28 8.08 -5.48
C LYS A 142 2.13 9.11 -4.74
N LEU A 143 2.50 8.82 -3.49
CA LEU A 143 3.35 9.70 -2.68
C LEU A 143 4.79 9.75 -3.20
N PHE A 144 5.32 8.63 -3.68
CA PHE A 144 6.63 8.57 -4.33
C PHE A 144 6.65 9.38 -5.63
N ALA A 145 5.66 9.21 -6.50
CA ALA A 145 5.52 10.00 -7.73
C ALA A 145 5.43 11.51 -7.43
N TYR A 146 4.63 11.90 -6.42
CA TYR A 146 4.56 13.29 -5.96
C TYR A 146 5.93 13.83 -5.55
N ALA A 147 6.68 13.05 -4.77
CA ALA A 147 7.98 13.48 -4.29
C ALA A 147 8.94 13.72 -5.47
N CYS A 148 8.94 12.84 -6.47
CA CYS A 148 9.79 12.96 -7.64
C CYS A 148 9.42 14.13 -8.56
N GLN A 149 8.13 14.39 -8.77
CA GLN A 149 7.66 15.37 -9.75
C GLN A 149 7.47 16.78 -9.18
N LYS A 150 7.05 16.89 -7.92
CA LYS A 150 6.51 18.13 -7.36
C LYS A 150 7.28 18.63 -6.14
N THR A 151 8.38 17.97 -5.76
CA THR A 151 9.24 18.45 -4.67
C THR A 151 10.69 18.52 -5.11
N ILE A 152 11.33 19.66 -4.88
CA ILE A 152 12.75 19.90 -5.25
C ILE A 152 13.67 18.88 -4.56
N LYS A 153 13.37 18.54 -3.31
CA LYS A 153 14.19 17.64 -2.49
C LYS A 153 13.88 16.15 -2.68
N GLY A 154 12.85 15.79 -3.44
CA GLY A 154 12.45 14.39 -3.59
C GLY A 154 12.11 13.72 -2.25
N ILE A 155 12.48 12.44 -2.12
CA ILE A 155 12.60 11.71 -0.85
C ILE A 155 14.08 11.71 -0.47
N GLU A 156 14.41 12.22 0.71
CA GLU A 156 15.79 12.19 1.19
C GLU A 156 16.05 10.83 1.84
N VAL A 157 17.14 10.19 1.43
CA VAL A 157 17.52 8.86 1.90
C VAL A 157 18.95 8.95 2.40
N LYS A 158 19.22 8.51 3.63
CA LYS A 158 20.57 8.34 4.17
C LYS A 158 20.78 6.90 4.60
N ILE A 159 21.57 6.15 3.83
CA ILE A 159 21.83 4.72 4.03
C ILE A 159 23.04 4.54 4.95
N TYR A 160 22.96 3.56 5.85
CA TYR A 160 24.01 3.12 6.76
C TYR A 160 24.32 1.65 6.48
N ASP A 161 25.25 1.41 5.56
CA ASP A 161 25.58 0.11 4.98
C ASP A 161 27.05 -0.32 5.16
N LYS A 162 27.84 0.47 5.90
CA LYS A 162 29.29 0.22 6.09
C LYS A 162 29.64 -0.82 7.17
N ALA A 163 28.67 -1.25 7.98
CA ALA A 163 28.93 -2.22 9.05
C ALA A 163 29.08 -3.64 8.50
N GLU A 164 29.97 -4.45 9.08
CA GLU A 164 30.18 -5.84 8.63
C GLU A 164 28.90 -6.70 8.70
N ARG A 165 28.07 -6.45 9.72
CA ARG A 165 26.78 -7.12 9.94
C ARG A 165 25.75 -6.85 8.84
N VAL A 166 25.97 -5.88 7.95
CA VAL A 166 25.05 -5.59 6.82
C VAL A 166 24.89 -6.80 5.89
N LYS A 167 25.92 -7.66 5.80
CA LYS A 167 25.84 -8.91 5.03
C LYS A 167 24.76 -9.87 5.57
N THR A 168 24.49 -9.86 6.87
CA THR A 168 23.57 -10.80 7.52
C THR A 168 22.25 -10.15 7.95
N GLU A 169 22.27 -8.88 8.32
CA GLU A 169 21.13 -8.18 8.92
C GLU A 169 20.52 -7.13 8.02
N GLY A 170 21.16 -6.80 6.91
CA GLY A 170 20.82 -5.67 6.06
C GLY A 170 21.29 -4.33 6.64
N ALA A 171 21.15 -3.29 5.83
CA ALA A 171 21.43 -1.92 6.20
C ALA A 171 20.23 -1.25 6.85
N SER A 172 20.49 -0.13 7.52
CA SER A 172 19.48 0.81 7.96
C SER A 172 19.48 2.05 7.07
N ALA A 173 18.34 2.68 6.90
CA ALA A 173 18.22 3.96 6.23
C ALA A 173 17.37 4.94 7.03
N VAL A 174 17.82 6.18 7.15
CA VAL A 174 16.99 7.30 7.64
C VAL A 174 16.34 7.96 6.42
N LEU A 175 15.03 8.11 6.49
CA LEU A 175 14.18 8.55 5.39
C LEU A 175 13.45 9.83 5.80
N SER A 176 13.38 10.78 4.89
CA SER A 176 12.52 11.97 5.00
C SER A 176 11.57 11.98 3.81
N VAL A 177 10.27 11.75 4.05
CA VAL A 177 9.23 11.64 3.01
C VAL A 177 8.26 12.83 3.13
N PRO A 178 7.88 13.50 2.02
CA PRO A 178 7.00 14.66 2.11
C PRO A 178 5.60 14.30 2.63
N SER A 179 4.94 15.25 3.31
CA SER A 179 3.54 15.12 3.71
C SER A 179 2.58 15.41 2.55
N ARG A 180 1.37 14.82 2.63
CA ARG A 180 0.23 15.09 1.74
C ARG A 180 -0.54 16.35 2.12
N THR A 181 -0.36 16.82 3.35
CA THR A 181 -1.03 18.00 3.90
C THR A 181 -0.21 19.24 3.58
N SER A 182 -0.89 20.32 3.17
CA SER A 182 -0.24 21.60 2.87
C SER A 182 0.37 22.18 4.14
N GLY A 183 1.60 22.71 4.05
CA GLY A 183 2.32 23.30 5.19
C GLY A 183 2.78 22.32 6.27
N ALA A 184 2.45 21.02 6.16
CA ALA A 184 2.93 20.02 7.12
C ALA A 184 4.39 19.66 6.87
N SER A 185 5.12 19.39 7.96
CA SER A 185 6.50 18.89 7.92
C SER A 185 6.60 17.53 7.23
N ARG A 186 7.81 17.20 6.81
CA ARG A 186 8.15 15.89 6.25
C ARG A 186 8.14 14.84 7.36
N TYR A 187 7.83 13.61 6.98
CA TYR A 187 7.88 12.46 7.86
C TYR A 187 9.30 11.92 7.89
N GLU A 188 9.94 11.97 9.05
CA GLU A 188 11.25 11.40 9.28
C GLU A 188 11.11 10.08 10.04
N PHE A 189 11.74 9.02 9.53
CA PHE A 189 11.72 7.69 10.14
C PHE A 189 12.93 6.86 9.73
N ARG A 190 13.21 5.80 10.49
CA ARG A 190 14.24 4.81 10.17
C ARG A 190 13.59 3.57 9.59
N MET A 191 14.21 2.99 8.58
CA MET A 191 13.87 1.68 8.04
C MET A 191 15.06 0.76 8.17
N ASP A 192 14.83 -0.44 8.70
CA ASP A 192 15.87 -1.41 9.07
C ASP A 192 15.69 -2.72 8.29
N HIS A 193 16.78 -3.47 8.11
CA HIS A 193 16.82 -4.73 7.35
C HIS A 193 16.64 -4.57 5.83
N ILE A 194 17.35 -3.59 5.24
CA ILE A 194 17.39 -3.40 3.79
C ILE A 194 18.54 -4.22 3.21
N PRO A 195 18.30 -5.24 2.36
CA PRO A 195 19.38 -6.07 1.83
C PRO A 195 20.20 -5.31 0.78
N MET A 196 21.49 -5.08 1.07
CA MET A 196 22.37 -4.29 0.19
C MET A 196 23.33 -5.15 -0.65
N ILE A 197 23.68 -6.34 -0.16
CA ILE A 197 24.72 -7.21 -0.74
C ILE A 197 24.06 -8.49 -1.24
N SER A 198 24.40 -8.95 -2.44
CA SER A 198 23.83 -10.21 -2.95
C SER A 198 24.34 -11.40 -2.14
N ASN A 199 23.46 -12.09 -1.41
CA ASN A 199 23.77 -13.32 -0.70
C ASN A 199 22.49 -14.10 -0.34
N GLN A 200 22.67 -15.31 0.21
CA GLN A 200 21.57 -16.22 0.57
C GLN A 200 20.66 -15.71 1.70
N ASN A 201 21.09 -14.73 2.50
CA ASN A 201 20.31 -14.16 3.60
C ASN A 201 19.36 -13.06 3.15
N ASN A 202 19.38 -12.65 1.88
CA ASN A 202 18.63 -11.50 1.39
C ASN A 202 17.12 -11.63 1.61
N LEU A 203 16.54 -12.80 1.35
CA LEU A 203 15.12 -13.04 1.60
C LEU A 203 14.80 -12.98 3.11
N ALA A 204 15.62 -13.61 3.96
CA ALA A 204 15.44 -13.57 5.41
C ALA A 204 15.56 -12.14 5.97
N THR A 205 16.48 -11.36 5.42
CA THR A 205 16.71 -9.95 5.73
C THR A 205 15.47 -9.13 5.40
N ILE A 206 14.97 -9.19 4.16
CA ILE A 206 13.82 -8.36 3.79
C ILE A 206 12.51 -8.80 4.47
N LEU A 207 12.33 -10.10 4.75
CA LEU A 207 11.17 -10.54 5.54
C LEU A 207 11.18 -9.95 6.96
N SER A 208 12.33 -9.50 7.44
CA SER A 208 12.50 -8.82 8.73
C SER A 208 12.33 -7.30 8.64
N LEU A 209 12.14 -6.72 7.44
CA LEU A 209 11.98 -5.28 7.19
C LEU A 209 11.11 -4.64 8.27
N SER A 210 11.59 -3.54 8.83
CA SER A 210 10.86 -2.80 9.86
C SER A 210 11.03 -1.29 9.73
N SER A 211 10.14 -0.53 10.37
CA SER A 211 10.18 0.93 10.39
C SER A 211 9.91 1.45 11.78
N SER A 212 10.74 2.40 12.21
CA SER A 212 10.79 2.93 13.57
C SER A 212 11.06 4.43 13.58
N ALA A 213 10.97 5.05 14.76
CA ALA A 213 11.32 6.44 14.93
C ALA A 213 12.82 6.69 14.63
N PRO A 214 13.18 7.87 14.08
CA PRO A 214 14.58 8.20 13.79
C PRO A 214 15.30 8.56 15.10
N VAL A 215 15.76 7.54 15.84
CA VAL A 215 16.60 7.61 17.05
C VAL A 215 15.96 8.31 18.27
N GLU A 216 16.13 7.73 19.46
CA GLU A 216 15.76 8.34 20.74
C GLU A 216 16.48 9.68 20.95
N GLY A 217 15.74 10.72 21.35
CA GLY A 217 16.29 12.05 21.63
C GLY A 217 16.16 13.08 20.49
N SER A 218 15.68 12.69 19.31
CA SER A 218 15.26 13.68 18.31
C SER A 218 13.97 14.36 18.77
N SER A 219 14.03 15.66 19.06
CA SER A 219 12.87 16.49 19.43
C SER A 219 11.79 16.56 18.33
N LYS A 220 12.08 16.00 17.15
CA LYS A 220 11.12 15.77 16.07
C LYS A 220 10.34 14.50 16.37
N ARG A 221 9.17 14.66 17.01
CA ARG A 221 8.17 13.59 17.22
C ARG A 221 8.10 12.69 15.99
N TYR A 222 8.16 11.38 16.18
CA TYR A 222 7.82 10.41 15.16
C TYR A 222 6.43 10.75 14.58
N GLN A 223 6.38 11.26 13.35
CA GLN A 223 5.17 11.95 12.85
C GLN A 223 4.14 11.01 12.23
N MET A 224 4.37 9.69 12.24
CA MET A 224 3.44 8.68 11.72
C MET A 224 2.21 8.49 12.63
N ARG A 225 1.45 9.57 12.87
CA ARG A 225 0.22 9.59 13.68
C ARG A 225 -0.83 8.56 13.28
N HIS A 226 -0.74 7.98 12.07
CA HIS A 226 -1.63 6.90 11.67
C HIS A 226 -1.38 5.60 12.48
N LYS A 227 -0.16 5.41 13.02
CA LYS A 227 0.14 4.31 13.94
C LYS A 227 -0.57 4.48 15.29
N ASP A 228 -0.81 5.73 15.72
CA ASP A 228 -1.58 6.04 16.94
C ASP A 228 -3.04 5.54 16.86
N PHE A 229 -3.58 5.35 15.65
CA PHE A 229 -4.95 4.88 15.44
C PHE A 229 -5.05 3.36 15.19
N ASP A 230 -3.92 2.65 15.09
CA ASP A 230 -3.84 1.19 14.92
C ASP A 230 -3.73 0.45 16.26
N ILE A 231 -4.06 1.12 17.38
CA ILE A 231 -4.16 0.47 18.69
C ILE A 231 -5.25 -0.63 18.60
N ARG A 232 -4.84 -1.85 18.90
CA ARG A 232 -5.69 -3.04 19.02
C ARG A 232 -5.62 -3.52 20.45
N TYR A 233 -6.79 -3.78 21.04
CA TYR A 233 -6.88 -4.47 22.32
C TYR A 233 -7.01 -5.96 22.02
N THR A 234 -6.25 -6.79 22.73
CA THR A 234 -6.49 -8.23 22.84
C THR A 234 -7.71 -8.44 23.71
N TYR A 235 -8.75 -9.10 23.19
CA TYR A 235 -9.83 -9.59 24.05
C TYR A 235 -9.36 -10.86 24.80
N GLU A 236 -9.88 -11.14 26.00
CA GLU A 236 -9.43 -12.23 26.90
C GLU A 236 -9.39 -13.63 26.24
N ASN A 237 -10.17 -13.85 25.19
CA ASN A 237 -10.27 -15.11 24.46
C ASN A 237 -9.58 -15.10 23.09
N GLU A 238 -8.97 -13.99 22.67
CA GLU A 238 -8.23 -13.89 21.41
C GLU A 238 -6.74 -14.21 21.65
N ARG A 239 -6.19 -15.18 20.90
CA ARG A 239 -4.74 -15.43 20.85
C ARG A 239 -4.01 -14.14 20.46
N GLU A 240 -2.76 -13.97 20.90
CA GLU A 240 -1.86 -12.83 20.59
C GLU A 240 -1.66 -12.59 19.08
N GLU A 241 -2.69 -12.12 18.38
CA GLU A 241 -2.66 -11.63 16.99
C GLU A 241 -2.68 -10.09 16.93
N SER A 242 -2.59 -9.44 18.09
CA SER A 242 -2.66 -7.99 18.24
C SER A 242 -1.39 -7.29 17.81
N ASP A 243 -0.22 -7.89 18.08
CA ASP A 243 1.07 -7.28 17.79
C ASP A 243 1.48 -7.55 16.33
N ARG A 244 1.19 -6.56 15.50
CA ARG A 244 1.51 -6.57 14.07
C ARG A 244 2.16 -5.27 13.66
N MET A 245 2.95 -5.34 12.60
CA MET A 245 3.52 -4.15 11.96
C MET A 245 2.82 -3.91 10.63
N VAL A 246 2.08 -2.80 10.52
CA VAL A 246 1.46 -2.36 9.27
C VAL A 246 2.38 -1.37 8.56
N PHE A 247 2.71 -1.64 7.29
CA PHE A 247 3.40 -0.68 6.43
C PHE A 247 2.42 0.33 5.86
N GLY A 248 2.64 1.61 6.16
CA GLY A 248 1.84 2.72 5.66
C GLY A 248 2.38 3.27 4.33
N PRO A 249 1.68 4.24 3.73
CA PRO A 249 2.09 4.84 2.47
C PRO A 249 3.48 5.49 2.49
N HIS A 250 3.89 6.06 3.64
CA HIS A 250 5.20 6.69 3.77
C HIS A 250 6.32 5.65 3.85
N ASP A 251 6.10 4.50 4.49
CA ASP A 251 7.07 3.41 4.53
C ASP A 251 7.34 2.89 3.11
N ILE A 252 6.26 2.64 2.36
CA ILE A 252 6.32 2.14 0.97
C ILE A 252 7.00 3.17 0.06
N ALA A 253 6.59 4.44 0.13
CA ALA A 253 7.23 5.51 -0.64
C ALA A 253 8.70 5.68 -0.29
N GLY A 254 9.06 5.59 1.00
CA GLY A 254 10.43 5.65 1.48
C GLY A 254 11.30 4.52 0.93
N TYR A 255 10.76 3.29 0.89
CA TYR A 255 11.43 2.14 0.28
C TYR A 255 11.63 2.33 -1.24
N PHE A 256 10.64 2.87 -1.94
CA PHE A 256 10.81 3.26 -3.35
C PHE A 256 11.86 4.37 -3.52
N GLY A 257 11.97 5.30 -2.57
CA GLY A 257 13.05 6.29 -2.52
C GLY A 257 14.44 5.65 -2.40
N ILE A 258 14.59 4.62 -1.56
CA ILE A 258 15.85 3.84 -1.42
C ILE A 258 16.20 3.18 -2.76
N ILE A 259 15.23 2.48 -3.36
CA ILE A 259 15.41 1.85 -4.67
C ILE A 259 15.86 2.87 -5.70
N LYS A 260 15.13 3.99 -5.83
CA LYS A 260 15.43 5.04 -6.82
C LYS A 260 16.84 5.57 -6.65
N ARG A 261 17.24 5.92 -5.42
CA ARG A 261 18.59 6.39 -5.13
C ARG A 261 19.64 5.39 -5.60
N LEU A 262 19.49 4.12 -5.24
CA LEU A 262 20.45 3.07 -5.59
C LEU A 262 20.48 2.75 -7.09
N VAL A 263 19.32 2.81 -7.76
CA VAL A 263 19.24 2.67 -9.22
C VAL A 263 19.95 3.84 -9.91
N ASP A 264 19.75 5.07 -9.43
CA ASP A 264 20.40 6.24 -10.01
C ASP A 264 21.92 6.23 -9.78
N GLU A 265 22.40 5.78 -8.61
CA GLU A 265 23.82 5.51 -8.35
C GLU A 265 24.36 4.40 -9.29
N ALA A 266 23.63 3.29 -9.45
CA ALA A 266 24.05 2.15 -10.25
C ALA A 266 24.04 2.38 -11.78
N LYS A 267 23.26 3.34 -12.29
CA LYS A 267 23.28 3.73 -13.72
C LYS A 267 24.64 4.23 -14.17
N THR A 268 25.44 4.76 -13.25
CA THR A 268 26.79 5.23 -13.54
C THR A 268 27.82 4.09 -13.56
N SER A 269 27.42 2.88 -13.15
CA SER A 269 28.26 1.68 -13.16
C SER A 269 28.25 0.99 -14.52
N ASN A 270 29.38 0.40 -14.92
CA ASN A 270 29.50 -0.40 -16.14
C ASN A 270 29.89 -1.86 -15.82
N PRO A 271 29.02 -2.86 -16.08
CA PRO A 271 27.66 -2.77 -16.62
C PRO A 271 26.65 -2.28 -15.55
N PRO A 272 25.50 -1.70 -15.96
CA PRO A 272 24.43 -1.35 -15.05
C PRO A 272 23.91 -2.60 -14.35
N LYS A 273 23.85 -2.57 -13.01
CA LYS A 273 23.29 -3.66 -12.20
C LYS A 273 22.06 -3.17 -11.45
N TYR A 274 20.99 -3.96 -11.46
CA TYR A 274 19.85 -3.68 -10.60
C TYR A 274 20.26 -3.86 -9.13
N PRO A 275 19.97 -2.87 -8.27
CA PRO A 275 20.36 -2.95 -6.87
C PRO A 275 19.54 -4.00 -6.14
N ILE A 276 20.13 -4.67 -5.15
CA ILE A 276 19.50 -5.76 -4.40
C ILE A 276 18.15 -5.35 -3.77
N PRO A 277 17.98 -4.14 -3.19
CA PRO A 277 16.69 -3.70 -2.67
C PRO A 277 15.55 -3.68 -3.70
N PHE A 278 15.85 -3.50 -5.00
CA PHE A 278 14.85 -3.56 -6.07
C PHE A 278 14.36 -5.01 -6.28
N ILE A 279 15.32 -5.95 -6.43
CA ILE A 279 15.03 -7.38 -6.62
C ILE A 279 14.29 -7.94 -5.40
N MET A 280 14.70 -7.50 -4.22
CA MET A 280 14.14 -7.93 -2.93
C MET A 280 12.98 -7.04 -2.47
N CYS A 281 12.33 -6.26 -3.33
CA CYS A 281 11.24 -5.39 -2.88
C CYS A 281 10.03 -6.20 -2.34
N PRO A 282 9.65 -6.05 -1.05
CA PRO A 282 8.52 -6.77 -0.47
C PRO A 282 7.17 -6.14 -0.83
N PHE A 283 7.19 -4.94 -1.42
CA PHE A 283 6.03 -4.21 -1.89
C PHE A 283 5.75 -4.52 -3.36
N SER A 284 4.49 -4.76 -3.72
CA SER A 284 4.10 -4.79 -5.13
C SER A 284 4.29 -3.39 -5.74
N ILE A 285 4.91 -3.32 -6.91
CA ILE A 285 5.09 -2.06 -7.62
C ILE A 285 3.86 -1.87 -8.50
N SER A 286 3.00 -0.91 -8.14
CA SER A 286 1.72 -0.70 -8.82
C SER A 286 1.87 -0.43 -10.31
N SER A 287 1.14 -1.17 -11.15
CA SER A 287 1.05 -0.91 -12.59
C SER A 287 0.25 0.36 -12.85
N GLN A 288 0.33 0.91 -14.06
CA GLN A 288 -0.47 2.08 -14.44
C GLN A 288 -1.97 1.75 -14.37
N HIS A 289 -2.35 0.53 -14.73
CA HIS A 289 -3.73 0.05 -14.61
C HIS A 289 -4.24 0.09 -13.16
N GLN A 290 -3.49 -0.43 -12.18
CA GLN A 290 -3.92 -0.35 -10.77
C GLN A 290 -4.05 1.08 -10.26
N MET A 291 -3.17 1.96 -10.72
CA MET A 291 -3.22 3.38 -10.38
C MET A 291 -4.47 4.07 -10.93
N GLU A 292 -4.82 3.80 -12.19
CA GLU A 292 -6.04 4.33 -12.82
C GLU A 292 -7.30 3.79 -12.17
N PHE A 293 -7.33 2.49 -11.89
CA PHE A 293 -8.44 1.87 -11.17
C PHE A 293 -8.66 2.54 -9.81
N TYR A 294 -7.58 2.78 -9.04
CA TYR A 294 -7.68 3.52 -7.79
C TYR A 294 -8.13 4.96 -7.95
N LYS A 295 -7.71 5.64 -9.03
CA LYS A 295 -8.20 6.98 -9.38
C LYS A 295 -9.72 6.97 -9.58
N ARG A 296 -10.28 5.94 -10.23
CA ARG A 296 -11.73 5.73 -10.39
C ARG A 296 -12.41 5.51 -9.03
N LEU A 297 -11.85 4.69 -8.15
CA LEU A 297 -12.37 4.51 -6.78
C LEU A 297 -12.46 5.83 -6.00
N GLU A 298 -11.48 6.72 -6.14
CA GLU A 298 -11.44 8.00 -5.43
C GLU A 298 -12.40 9.07 -6.00
N ASN A 299 -12.66 9.02 -7.31
CA ASN A 299 -13.25 10.13 -8.06
C ASN A 299 -14.55 9.80 -8.80
N ASN A 300 -14.98 8.53 -8.81
CA ASN A 300 -16.15 8.11 -9.58
C ASN A 300 -17.07 7.18 -8.79
N VAL A 301 -16.62 6.62 -7.65
CA VAL A 301 -17.40 5.64 -6.89
C VAL A 301 -17.91 6.22 -5.57
N LEU A 302 -19.21 6.05 -5.34
CA LEU A 302 -19.90 6.31 -4.07
C LEU A 302 -20.54 5.04 -3.54
N VAL A 303 -20.85 5.03 -2.24
CA VAL A 303 -21.56 3.94 -1.57
C VAL A 303 -22.79 4.51 -0.89
N LYS A 304 -23.92 3.81 -1.04
CA LYS A 304 -25.14 4.07 -0.28
C LYS A 304 -24.98 3.53 1.14
N ASP A 305 -25.22 4.39 2.12
CA ASP A 305 -25.10 4.09 3.54
C ASP A 305 -26.30 4.68 4.28
N ASN A 306 -27.25 3.79 4.58
CA ASN A 306 -28.52 4.16 5.20
C ASN A 306 -28.35 4.75 6.62
N SER A 307 -27.20 4.52 7.27
CA SER A 307 -26.89 5.06 8.60
C SER A 307 -26.60 6.56 8.61
N LEU A 308 -26.29 7.15 7.45
CA LEU A 308 -25.95 8.57 7.35
C LEU A 308 -27.17 9.45 7.59
N LYS A 309 -27.00 10.61 8.23
CA LYS A 309 -28.08 11.59 8.40
C LYS A 309 -28.36 12.41 7.13
N SER A 310 -27.48 12.36 6.13
CA SER A 310 -27.64 13.12 4.89
C SER A 310 -28.82 12.62 4.05
N LYS A 311 -29.52 13.54 3.36
CA LYS A 311 -30.68 13.20 2.52
C LYS A 311 -30.36 12.17 1.43
N ASN A 312 -29.16 12.26 0.84
CA ASN A 312 -28.74 11.35 -0.22
C ASN A 312 -28.29 9.99 0.27
N LYS A 313 -27.97 9.83 1.57
CA LYS A 313 -27.37 8.60 2.12
C LYS A 313 -26.13 8.13 1.35
N LEU A 314 -25.37 9.04 0.74
CA LEU A 314 -24.17 8.70 -0.05
C LEU A 314 -22.90 9.12 0.68
N ARG A 315 -21.89 8.26 0.63
CA ARG A 315 -20.52 8.57 1.06
C ARG A 315 -19.49 8.03 0.07
N LYS A 316 -18.26 8.51 0.22
CA LYS A 316 -17.11 7.89 -0.43
C LYS A 316 -16.80 6.51 0.16
N LEU A 317 -16.08 5.74 -0.63
CA LEU A 317 -15.43 4.51 -0.16
C LEU A 317 -14.47 4.80 1.00
N ASN A 318 -14.53 3.97 2.03
CA ASN A 318 -13.56 3.97 3.12
C ASN A 318 -12.30 3.16 2.75
N LEU A 319 -11.31 3.11 3.65
CA LEU A 319 -10.04 2.43 3.38
C LEU A 319 -10.20 0.91 3.21
N ALA A 320 -11.04 0.28 4.03
CA ALA A 320 -11.28 -1.16 3.93
C ALA A 320 -11.96 -1.53 2.61
N GLU A 321 -12.98 -0.77 2.20
CA GLU A 321 -13.67 -0.98 0.94
C GLU A 321 -12.73 -0.81 -0.27
N LYS A 322 -11.89 0.23 -0.27
CA LYS A 322 -10.87 0.42 -1.33
C LYS A 322 -9.90 -0.75 -1.39
N SER A 323 -9.41 -1.19 -0.24
CA SER A 323 -8.51 -2.35 -0.17
C SER A 323 -9.18 -3.62 -0.69
N ILE A 324 -10.43 -3.90 -0.31
CA ILE A 324 -11.19 -5.05 -0.80
C ILE A 324 -11.36 -4.97 -2.32
N LEU A 325 -11.79 -3.82 -2.85
CA LEU A 325 -11.96 -3.63 -4.29
C LEU A 325 -10.64 -3.79 -5.05
N LEU A 326 -9.52 -3.28 -4.53
CA LEU A 326 -8.19 -3.52 -5.11
C LEU A 326 -7.80 -5.01 -5.07
N GLY A 327 -8.15 -5.73 -4.00
CA GLY A 327 -7.95 -7.18 -3.89
C GLY A 327 -8.78 -7.96 -4.91
N ARG A 328 -10.06 -7.58 -5.09
CA ARG A 328 -10.93 -8.14 -6.13
C ARG A 328 -10.35 -7.89 -7.52
N SER A 329 -9.90 -6.67 -7.81
CA SER A 329 -9.25 -6.34 -9.08
C SER A 329 -8.01 -7.17 -9.35
N LEU A 330 -7.21 -7.45 -8.32
CA LEU A 330 -6.06 -8.34 -8.44
C LEU A 330 -6.46 -9.77 -8.83
N GLY A 331 -7.58 -10.29 -8.30
CA GLY A 331 -8.11 -11.59 -8.73
C GLY A 331 -8.69 -11.59 -10.14
N ILE A 332 -9.24 -10.47 -10.62
CA ILE A 332 -9.83 -10.37 -11.96
C ILE A 332 -8.76 -10.15 -13.05
N PHE A 333 -7.80 -9.26 -12.81
CA PHE A 333 -6.80 -8.86 -13.80
C PHE A 333 -5.46 -9.62 -13.65
N GLY A 334 -5.19 -10.17 -12.47
CA GLY A 334 -3.96 -10.90 -12.19
C GLY A 334 -2.76 -10.02 -11.81
N ASN A 335 -1.70 -10.66 -11.30
CA ASN A 335 -0.51 -9.98 -10.80
C ASN A 335 0.19 -9.14 -11.86
N ASP A 336 0.42 -9.72 -13.03
CA ASP A 336 1.23 -9.11 -14.10
C ASP A 336 0.61 -7.83 -14.66
N ASP A 337 -0.71 -7.76 -14.70
CA ASP A 337 -1.43 -6.60 -15.21
C ASP A 337 -1.68 -5.54 -14.14
N PHE A 338 -1.97 -5.95 -12.92
CA PHE A 338 -2.46 -5.06 -11.88
C PHE A 338 -1.43 -4.76 -10.78
N ALA A 339 -0.66 -5.75 -10.32
CA ALA A 339 0.24 -5.62 -9.17
C ALA A 339 1.74 -5.61 -9.52
N PHE A 340 2.07 -5.48 -10.80
CA PHE A 340 3.45 -5.45 -11.28
C PHE A 340 3.65 -4.40 -12.37
N ASN A 341 4.54 -3.43 -12.10
CA ASN A 341 4.95 -2.43 -13.09
C ASN A 341 5.94 -3.03 -14.10
N LYS A 342 5.57 -2.97 -15.38
CA LYS A 342 6.45 -3.25 -16.53
C LYS A 342 6.75 -1.92 -17.21
N PRO A 343 7.99 -1.38 -17.14
CA PRO A 343 8.28 -0.03 -17.65
C PRO A 343 7.87 0.22 -19.11
N ASN A 344 7.94 -0.80 -19.97
CA ASN A 344 7.54 -0.68 -21.38
C ASN A 344 6.01 -0.55 -21.58
N ARG A 345 5.19 -1.08 -20.65
CA ARG A 345 3.73 -0.98 -20.69
C ARG A 345 3.25 0.22 -19.89
N ASP A 346 3.76 0.37 -18.68
CA ASP A 346 3.23 1.28 -17.66
C ASP A 346 3.97 2.62 -17.61
N GLY A 347 5.17 2.69 -18.19
CA GLY A 347 6.11 3.78 -17.95
C GLY A 347 6.77 3.67 -16.56
N ARG A 348 7.44 4.75 -16.15
CA ARG A 348 8.14 4.79 -14.86
C ARG A 348 7.19 5.24 -13.75
N LEU A 349 7.32 4.64 -12.57
CA LEU A 349 6.53 5.00 -11.40
C LEU A 349 6.66 6.49 -11.01
N ASP A 350 7.84 7.08 -11.23
CA ASP A 350 8.09 8.49 -10.94
C ASP A 350 7.49 9.46 -11.98
N THR A 351 6.98 8.96 -13.11
CA THR A 351 6.32 9.75 -14.16
C THR A 351 4.82 9.55 -14.24
N TYR A 352 4.21 8.76 -13.33
CA TYR A 352 2.76 8.59 -13.33
C TYR A 352 2.04 9.95 -13.18
N ASN A 353 1.24 10.30 -14.19
CA ASN A 353 0.65 11.62 -14.36
C ASN A 353 -0.51 11.92 -13.37
N SER A 354 -0.96 13.18 -13.39
CA SER A 354 -1.81 13.81 -12.38
C SER A 354 -3.01 12.95 -11.91
N TRP A 355 -3.08 12.78 -10.59
CA TRP A 355 -4.10 12.00 -9.88
C TRP A 355 -5.45 12.71 -9.76
N ASN A 356 -5.58 13.85 -10.41
CA ASN A 356 -6.73 14.72 -10.38
C ASN A 356 -7.25 14.81 -11.82
N TRP A 357 -8.50 14.38 -12.07
CA TRP A 357 -9.11 14.52 -13.41
C TRP A 357 -9.17 15.97 -13.89
N ASN A 358 -9.18 16.92 -12.95
CA ASN A 358 -9.33 18.35 -13.23
C ASN A 358 -7.99 19.07 -13.45
N ASN A 359 -6.87 18.33 -13.47
CA ASN A 359 -5.56 18.87 -13.82
C ASN A 359 -5.03 18.11 -15.04
N SER A 360 -5.77 18.16 -16.15
CA SER A 360 -5.13 18.20 -17.46
C SER A 360 -4.43 19.55 -17.53
N ASP A 361 -3.10 19.53 -17.32
CA ASP A 361 -2.25 20.63 -17.77
C ASP A 361 -2.28 20.67 -19.30
#